data_AF-A0A935YTC0-F1
#
_entry.id   AF-A0A935YTC0-F1
#
_cell.length_a   1.000
_cell.length_b   1.000
_cell.length_c   1.000
_cell.angle_alpha   90.00
_cell.angle_beta   90.00
_cell.angle_gamma   90.00
#
_symmetry.space_group_name_H-M   'P 1'
#
loop_
_entity.id
_entity.type
_entity.pdbx_description
1 polymer ?
#
loop_
_entity_poly.entity_id
_entity_poly.type
_entity_poly.pdbx_seq_one_letter_code
_entity_poly.pdbx_strand_id
1 'polypeptide(L)'
;MRVRDFARPRETVLTIRPGTPCADIVARLTTEKVSCAIIVDAGERPIGILTERDVARRIAFRVPPEAPVETVMTAPVLTIERREYLYCAIAWMRRHDLRHMPVVDRTGRLAGMLYLHDALAAASDGLMRQIDRLSRDDTVAGMREVKSAQVELAEELFADHLPAFEIQRLLTRINCDIYRRIGEAGLRTMAAEGWGEPPGSAATIVMGSGGREENFLFPDQDNGFIVSAYPDTEHSRVDAFFIELAERMCRDLNAVGIPYCNGYCMAVNPLWRKTLPQWIAQIRQWTSAGSTVAIRLADIFFDFQSVWGDTALARELRHAVTGLVRNNRTFLRQMYQDKVEHSMALGLFGGFVHERRSREYRGQVNLKYTGTLPLVSSVRLLALREGIEATPTLERIAALTEKGVFERREAEELSSAFGVVTDTLLRQQLADFRAGRRTSYFIDPQALDKRTRSALLAALKSIHGLRRRTHLEFAAQVF
;
A
#
# COMPACT_ATOMS: atom_id res chain seq x y z
N MET A 1 19.61 5.23 -0.74
CA MET A 1 19.92 4.55 -2.01
C MET A 1 18.64 4.18 -2.74
N ARG A 2 18.38 4.73 -3.94
CA ARG A 2 17.20 4.41 -4.75
C ARG A 2 17.58 3.51 -5.92
N VAL A 3 16.62 2.74 -6.43
CA VAL A 3 16.81 1.84 -7.57
C VAL A 3 17.41 2.59 -8.77
N ARG A 4 16.94 3.79 -9.09
CA ARG A 4 17.46 4.60 -10.22
C ARG A 4 18.95 4.91 -10.12
N ASP A 5 19.53 4.90 -8.92
CA ASP A 5 20.93 5.23 -8.70
C ASP A 5 21.85 4.03 -9.05
N PHE A 6 21.27 2.83 -9.20
CA PHE A 6 21.97 1.55 -9.46
C PHE A 6 21.43 0.78 -10.66
N ALA A 7 20.26 1.15 -11.17
CA ALA A 7 19.68 0.54 -12.35
C ALA A 7 20.44 0.97 -13.61
N ARG A 8 20.66 0.01 -14.51
CA ARG A 8 21.16 0.32 -15.84
C ARG A 8 20.07 1.02 -16.65
N PRO A 9 20.41 2.02 -17.47
CA PRO A 9 19.42 2.85 -18.13
C PRO A 9 18.74 2.10 -19.30
N ARG A 10 17.53 2.53 -19.68
CA ARG A 10 16.65 1.86 -20.66
C ARG A 10 17.34 1.51 -21.99
N GLU A 11 18.27 2.34 -22.43
CA GLU A 11 19.00 2.22 -23.70
C GLU A 11 19.91 0.98 -23.72
N THR A 12 20.30 0.49 -22.54
CA THR A 12 21.12 -0.71 -22.39
C THR A 12 20.29 -2.00 -22.29
N VAL A 13 18.95 -1.88 -22.32
CA VAL A 13 18.03 -3.01 -22.13
C VAL A 13 17.52 -3.48 -23.49
N LEU A 14 17.80 -4.73 -23.82
CA LEU A 14 17.23 -5.39 -24.98
C LEU A 14 15.72 -5.54 -24.80
N THR A 15 14.95 -4.86 -25.65
CA THR A 15 13.49 -4.95 -25.68
C THR A 15 12.98 -5.64 -26.94
N ILE A 16 11.98 -6.50 -26.75
CA ILE A 16 11.36 -7.32 -27.77
C ILE A 16 9.83 -7.09 -27.77
N ARG A 17 9.18 -7.26 -28.92
CA ARG A 17 7.73 -7.18 -29.05
C ARG A 17 7.08 -8.57 -29.01
N PRO A 18 5.85 -8.70 -28.51
CA PRO A 18 5.07 -9.93 -28.68
C PRO A 18 5.02 -10.39 -30.13
N GLY A 19 4.99 -11.70 -30.36
CA GLY A 19 5.03 -12.31 -31.68
C GLY A 19 6.43 -12.44 -32.28
N THR A 20 7.47 -11.88 -31.67
CA THR A 20 8.85 -12.05 -32.17
C THR A 20 9.26 -13.54 -32.08
N PRO A 21 9.80 -14.15 -33.15
CA PRO A 21 10.28 -15.52 -33.14
C PRO A 21 11.38 -15.77 -32.09
N CYS A 22 11.35 -16.94 -31.45
CA CYS A 22 12.37 -17.34 -30.48
C CYS A 22 13.80 -17.29 -31.07
N ALA A 23 13.98 -17.72 -32.32
CA ALA A 23 15.27 -17.70 -33.01
C ALA A 23 15.91 -16.30 -33.03
N ASP A 24 15.12 -15.28 -33.34
CA ASP A 24 15.58 -13.90 -33.44
C ASP A 24 16.07 -13.39 -32.08
N ILE A 25 15.39 -13.78 -31.01
CA ILE A 25 15.77 -13.36 -29.65
C ILE A 25 17.08 -14.01 -29.23
N VAL A 26 17.27 -15.30 -29.52
CA VAL A 26 18.54 -16.00 -29.24
C VAL A 26 19.69 -15.36 -30.00
N ALA A 27 19.48 -15.03 -31.28
CA ALA A 27 20.47 -14.33 -32.09
C ALA A 27 20.80 -12.94 -31.52
N ARG A 28 19.79 -12.19 -31.06
CA ARG A 28 19.98 -10.85 -30.46
C ARG A 28 20.66 -10.90 -29.10
N LEU A 29 20.28 -11.81 -28.21
CA LEU A 29 20.98 -12.01 -26.92
C LEU A 29 22.48 -12.25 -27.14
N THR A 30 22.81 -13.09 -28.13
CA THR A 30 24.19 -13.43 -28.49
C THR A 30 24.94 -12.24 -29.10
N THR A 31 24.33 -11.58 -30.08
CA THR A 31 24.96 -10.48 -30.83
C THR A 31 25.14 -9.23 -29.98
N GLU A 32 24.13 -8.88 -29.18
CA GLU A 32 24.14 -7.70 -28.30
C GLU A 32 24.85 -7.99 -26.96
N LYS A 33 25.25 -9.24 -26.69
CA LYS A 33 25.96 -9.69 -25.47
C LYS A 33 25.22 -9.31 -24.19
N VAL A 34 23.92 -9.58 -24.15
CA VAL A 34 23.03 -9.26 -23.02
C VAL A 34 22.38 -10.54 -22.48
N SER A 35 22.26 -10.63 -21.15
CA SER A 35 21.84 -11.86 -20.45
C SER A 35 20.32 -12.06 -20.38
N CYS A 36 19.55 -11.07 -20.81
CA CYS A 36 18.09 -11.14 -20.84
C CYS A 36 17.47 -10.15 -21.85
N ALA A 37 16.26 -10.46 -22.28
CA ALA A 37 15.40 -9.61 -23.08
C ALA A 37 14.08 -9.33 -22.34
N ILE A 38 13.62 -8.08 -22.39
CA ILE A 38 12.33 -7.66 -21.82
C ILE A 38 11.29 -7.57 -22.94
N ILE A 39 10.17 -8.26 -22.77
CA ILE A 39 9.04 -8.19 -23.69
C ILE A 39 8.17 -7.01 -23.27
N VAL A 40 7.93 -6.07 -24.19
CA VAL A 40 7.16 -4.85 -23.92
C VAL A 40 5.93 -4.72 -24.83
N ASP A 41 4.84 -4.21 -24.29
CA ASP A 41 3.61 -3.92 -25.05
C ASP A 41 3.72 -2.65 -25.92
N ALA A 42 2.64 -2.30 -26.64
CA ALA A 42 2.55 -1.08 -27.45
C ALA A 42 2.89 0.21 -26.68
N GLY A 43 2.60 0.25 -25.38
CA GLY A 43 2.87 1.37 -24.49
C GLY A 43 4.26 1.37 -23.85
N GLU A 44 5.17 0.48 -24.25
CA GLU A 44 6.50 0.26 -23.62
C GLU A 44 6.41 -0.26 -22.18
N ARG A 45 5.31 -0.92 -21.81
CA ARG A 45 5.18 -1.55 -20.49
C ARG A 45 5.75 -2.96 -20.55
N PRO A 46 6.61 -3.36 -19.60
CA PRO A 46 7.13 -4.72 -19.55
C PRO A 46 6.01 -5.71 -19.19
N ILE A 47 5.82 -6.72 -20.04
CA ILE A 47 4.80 -7.77 -19.88
C ILE A 47 5.41 -9.15 -19.68
N GLY A 48 6.69 -9.32 -20.02
CA GLY A 48 7.43 -10.56 -19.80
C GLY A 48 8.95 -10.37 -19.80
N ILE A 49 9.66 -11.40 -19.37
CA ILE A 49 11.13 -11.48 -19.42
C ILE A 49 11.58 -12.83 -19.94
N LEU A 50 12.66 -12.85 -20.72
CA LEU A 50 13.35 -14.06 -21.14
C LEU A 50 14.84 -13.93 -20.82
N THR A 51 15.40 -14.89 -20.08
CA THR A 51 16.83 -14.92 -19.75
C THR A 51 17.57 -15.98 -20.56
N GLU A 52 18.90 -15.90 -20.65
CA GLU A 52 19.72 -16.98 -21.22
C GLU A 52 19.43 -18.36 -20.59
N ARG A 53 19.14 -18.38 -19.29
CA ARG A 53 18.76 -19.61 -18.57
C ARG A 53 17.43 -20.18 -19.10
N ASP A 54 16.48 -19.31 -19.44
CA ASP A 54 15.20 -19.71 -20.05
C ASP A 54 15.41 -20.21 -21.47
N VAL A 55 16.29 -19.57 -22.26
CA VAL A 55 16.67 -20.05 -23.60
C VAL A 55 17.19 -21.48 -23.53
N ALA A 56 18.17 -21.74 -22.66
CA ALA A 56 18.77 -23.06 -22.51
C ALA A 56 17.76 -24.13 -22.01
N ARG A 57 16.81 -23.75 -21.14
CA ARG A 57 15.84 -24.68 -20.53
C ARG A 57 14.57 -24.90 -21.35
N ARG A 58 14.10 -23.88 -22.06
CA ARG A 58 12.77 -23.83 -22.68
C ARG A 58 12.83 -23.78 -24.21
N ILE A 59 13.87 -23.20 -24.81
CA ILE A 59 13.92 -23.00 -26.26
C ILE A 59 14.75 -24.09 -26.92
N ALA A 60 15.99 -24.30 -26.46
CA ALA A 60 16.97 -25.14 -27.16
C ALA A 60 16.52 -26.60 -27.45
N PHE A 61 15.51 -27.13 -26.73
CA PHE A 61 15.07 -28.53 -26.87
C PHE A 61 13.56 -28.77 -26.81
N ARG A 62 12.72 -27.72 -26.74
CA ARG A 62 11.28 -27.90 -26.43
C ARG A 62 10.31 -27.13 -27.31
N VAL A 63 10.76 -26.15 -28.09
CA VAL A 63 9.88 -25.26 -28.86
C VAL A 63 10.50 -24.98 -30.24
N PRO A 64 9.71 -24.95 -31.34
CA PRO A 64 10.21 -24.58 -32.66
C PRO A 64 10.85 -23.19 -32.68
N PRO A 65 11.91 -22.95 -33.48
CA PRO A 65 12.57 -21.64 -33.58
C PRO A 65 11.63 -20.48 -33.93
N GLU A 66 10.58 -20.77 -34.70
CA GLU A 66 9.59 -19.81 -35.20
C GLU A 66 8.48 -19.48 -34.18
N ALA A 67 8.43 -20.21 -33.06
CA ALA A 67 7.40 -19.98 -32.06
C ALA A 67 7.53 -18.58 -31.45
N PRO A 68 6.40 -17.93 -31.13
CA PRO A 68 6.41 -16.58 -30.60
C PRO A 68 6.87 -16.56 -29.14
N VAL A 69 7.63 -15.53 -28.77
CA VAL A 69 8.29 -15.40 -27.46
C VAL A 69 7.37 -15.51 -26.26
N GLU A 70 6.12 -15.06 -26.38
CA GLU A 70 5.13 -15.11 -25.29
C GLU A 70 4.86 -16.54 -24.80
N THR A 71 5.13 -17.55 -25.62
CA THR A 71 4.98 -18.97 -25.24
C THR A 71 6.06 -19.46 -24.28
N VAL A 72 7.20 -18.78 -24.21
CA VAL A 72 8.38 -19.21 -23.44
C VAL A 72 8.85 -18.18 -22.41
N MET A 73 8.36 -16.95 -22.48
CA MET A 73 8.69 -15.89 -21.51
C MET A 73 8.15 -16.22 -20.11
N THR A 74 8.76 -15.62 -19.10
CA THR A 74 8.19 -15.57 -17.76
C THR A 74 7.25 -14.38 -17.65
N ALA A 75 5.97 -14.63 -17.35
CA ALA A 75 4.92 -13.62 -17.25
C ALA A 75 3.93 -13.94 -16.11
N PRO A 76 3.36 -12.94 -15.42
CA PRO A 76 3.71 -11.52 -15.54
C PRO A 76 5.13 -11.25 -15.01
N VAL A 77 5.85 -10.33 -15.65
CA VAL A 77 7.18 -9.93 -15.17
C VAL A 77 7.06 -9.04 -13.94
N LEU A 78 7.84 -9.38 -12.91
CA LEU A 78 7.93 -8.59 -11.69
C LEU A 78 8.79 -7.34 -11.93
N THR A 79 8.25 -6.16 -11.61
CA THR A 79 8.89 -4.86 -11.89
C THR A 79 8.96 -3.98 -10.66
N ILE A 80 9.92 -3.06 -10.65
CA ILE A 80 10.13 -2.14 -9.54
C ILE A 80 10.19 -0.69 -10.02
N GLU A 81 9.55 0.24 -9.32
CA GLU A 81 9.57 1.64 -9.74
C GLU A 81 10.94 2.27 -9.46
N ARG A 82 11.43 3.14 -10.34
CA ARG A 82 12.80 3.66 -10.28
C ARG A 82 13.13 4.48 -9.01
N ARG A 83 12.14 5.02 -8.31
CA ARG A 83 12.28 5.75 -7.03
C ARG A 83 12.11 4.83 -5.83
N GLU A 84 11.94 3.53 -6.03
CA GLU A 84 11.98 2.56 -4.95
C GLU A 84 13.32 2.53 -4.26
N TYR A 85 13.34 2.02 -3.04
CA TYR A 85 14.59 1.81 -2.33
C TYR A 85 15.34 0.60 -2.85
N LEU A 86 16.67 0.70 -2.91
CA LEU A 86 17.49 -0.41 -3.38
C LEU A 86 17.34 -1.66 -2.50
N TYR A 87 17.21 -1.51 -1.17
CA TYR A 87 17.04 -2.67 -0.29
C TYR A 87 15.71 -3.40 -0.52
N CYS A 88 14.62 -2.68 -0.85
CA CYS A 88 13.36 -3.30 -1.26
C CYS A 88 13.58 -4.16 -2.49
N ALA A 89 14.29 -3.59 -3.47
CA ALA A 89 14.63 -4.27 -4.70
C ALA A 89 15.43 -5.55 -4.44
N ILE A 90 16.48 -5.47 -3.63
CA ILE A 90 17.32 -6.63 -3.31
C ILE A 90 16.52 -7.69 -2.55
N ALA A 91 15.74 -7.30 -1.54
CA ALA A 91 14.90 -8.23 -0.80
C ALA A 91 13.88 -8.94 -1.69
N TRP A 92 13.26 -8.20 -2.61
CA TRP A 92 12.28 -8.73 -3.53
C TRP A 92 12.92 -9.64 -4.59
N MET A 93 14.07 -9.23 -5.14
CA MET A 93 14.84 -10.05 -6.08
C MET A 93 15.28 -11.38 -5.45
N ARG A 94 15.84 -11.37 -4.24
CA ARG A 94 16.27 -12.62 -3.55
C ARG A 94 15.10 -13.53 -3.22
N ARG A 95 13.97 -12.98 -2.78
CA ARG A 95 12.77 -13.75 -2.47
C ARG A 95 12.23 -14.52 -3.67
N HIS A 96 12.24 -13.89 -4.84
CA HIS A 96 11.69 -14.48 -6.05
C HIS A 96 12.75 -15.21 -6.91
N ASP A 97 13.95 -15.49 -6.35
CA ASP A 97 15.12 -16.03 -7.06
C ASP A 97 15.44 -15.28 -8.37
N LEU A 98 15.25 -13.96 -8.35
CA LEU A 98 15.45 -13.09 -9.51
C LEU A 98 16.86 -12.53 -9.52
N ARG A 99 17.48 -12.60 -10.70
CA ARG A 99 18.76 -11.94 -10.99
C ARG A 99 18.59 -10.64 -11.77
N HIS A 100 17.43 -10.49 -12.41
CA HIS A 100 17.07 -9.38 -13.29
C HIS A 100 15.68 -8.89 -12.89
N MET A 101 15.52 -7.59 -12.65
CA MET A 101 14.23 -6.97 -12.33
C MET A 101 14.01 -5.67 -13.11
N PRO A 102 13.07 -5.64 -14.08
CA PRO A 102 12.82 -4.44 -14.88
C PRO A 102 12.41 -3.27 -14.01
N VAL A 103 13.00 -2.12 -14.30
CA VAL A 103 12.73 -0.88 -13.58
C VAL A 103 11.74 -0.06 -14.39
N VAL A 104 10.64 0.36 -13.78
CA VAL A 104 9.59 1.14 -14.45
C VAL A 104 9.51 2.58 -13.92
N ASP A 105 8.96 3.47 -14.73
CA ASP A 105 8.53 4.79 -14.29
C ASP A 105 7.12 4.75 -13.65
N ARG A 106 6.66 5.92 -13.19
CA ARG A 106 5.33 6.09 -12.58
C ARG A 106 4.16 5.74 -13.50
N THR A 107 4.37 5.73 -14.81
CA THR A 107 3.35 5.38 -15.81
C THR A 107 3.36 3.89 -16.17
N GLY A 108 4.26 3.12 -15.54
CA GLY A 108 4.46 1.69 -15.76
C GLY A 108 5.35 1.37 -16.97
N ARG A 109 5.98 2.37 -17.59
CA ARG A 109 6.83 2.17 -18.76
C ARG A 109 8.23 1.77 -18.34
N LEU A 110 8.89 0.94 -19.15
CA LEU A 110 10.25 0.48 -18.89
C LEU A 110 11.22 1.66 -18.86
N ALA A 111 11.88 1.87 -17.73
CA ALA A 111 12.85 2.93 -17.46
C ALA A 111 14.29 2.41 -17.32
N GLY A 112 14.48 1.11 -17.12
CA GLY A 112 15.81 0.51 -16.96
C GLY A 112 15.76 -0.93 -16.48
N MET A 113 16.90 -1.42 -16.00
CA MET A 113 17.10 -2.81 -15.57
C MET A 113 17.95 -2.84 -14.30
N LEU A 114 17.45 -3.45 -13.22
CA LEU A 114 18.23 -3.69 -12.02
C LEU A 114 18.76 -5.13 -12.01
N TYR A 115 20.06 -5.27 -11.73
CA TYR A 115 20.74 -6.55 -11.59
C TYR A 115 21.04 -6.80 -10.12
N LEU A 116 20.83 -8.05 -9.66
CA LEU A 116 21.01 -8.37 -8.25
C LEU A 116 22.46 -8.15 -7.80
N HIS A 117 23.45 -8.52 -8.62
CA HIS A 117 24.86 -8.35 -8.28
C HIS A 117 25.25 -6.87 -8.14
N ASP A 118 24.78 -6.00 -9.04
CA ASP A 118 25.01 -4.55 -8.99
C ASP A 118 24.37 -3.94 -7.72
N ALA A 119 23.16 -4.40 -7.39
CA ALA A 119 22.46 -3.94 -6.20
C ALA A 119 23.13 -4.42 -4.89
N LEU A 120 23.61 -5.67 -4.86
CA LEU A 120 24.33 -6.24 -3.72
C LEU A 120 25.68 -5.58 -3.49
N ALA A 121 26.43 -5.27 -4.56
CA ALA A 121 27.72 -4.59 -4.46
C ALA A 121 27.61 -3.18 -3.84
N ALA A 122 26.44 -2.57 -3.95
CA ALA A 122 26.14 -1.27 -3.35
C ALA A 122 25.60 -1.34 -1.92
N ALA A 123 25.19 -2.51 -1.44
CA ALA A 123 24.58 -2.68 -0.12
C ALA A 123 25.65 -2.78 0.97
N SER A 124 25.45 -2.08 2.10
CA SER A 124 26.27 -2.27 3.29
C SER A 124 25.95 -3.60 3.99
N ASP A 125 26.87 -4.09 4.83
CA ASP A 125 26.65 -5.31 5.62
C ASP A 125 25.42 -5.20 6.54
N GLY A 126 25.09 -4.00 7.01
CA GLY A 126 23.86 -3.73 7.78
C GLY A 126 22.60 -3.97 6.95
N LEU A 127 22.57 -3.42 5.73
CA LEU A 127 21.47 -3.57 4.78
C LEU A 127 21.26 -5.03 4.37
N MET A 128 22.36 -5.77 4.18
CA MET A 128 22.33 -7.19 3.83
C MET A 128 21.71 -8.06 4.92
N ARG A 129 22.03 -7.81 6.20
CA ARG A 129 21.39 -8.51 7.32
C ARG A 129 19.89 -8.25 7.40
N GLN A 130 19.44 -7.03 7.09
CA GLN A 130 18.01 -6.71 7.05
C GLN A 130 17.30 -7.43 5.92
N ILE A 131 17.92 -7.49 4.74
CA ILE A 131 17.39 -8.22 3.60
C ILE A 131 17.21 -9.71 3.93
N ASP A 132 18.20 -10.35 4.56
CA ASP A 132 18.10 -11.75 4.97
C ASP A 132 16.93 -12.01 5.94
N ARG A 133 16.70 -11.09 6.88
CA ARG A 133 15.55 -11.16 7.80
C ARG A 133 14.20 -11.03 7.09
N LEU A 134 14.14 -10.26 5.99
CA LEU A 134 12.94 -10.13 5.16
C LEU A 134 12.74 -11.30 4.18
N SER A 135 13.75 -12.17 4.04
CA SER A 135 13.76 -13.35 3.15
C SER A 135 13.45 -14.67 3.86
N ARG A 136 12.94 -14.64 5.11
CA ARG A 136 12.49 -15.82 5.87
C ARG A 136 11.38 -16.61 5.16
N ASP A 137 11.24 -17.89 5.53
CA ASP A 137 10.27 -18.84 4.99
C ASP A 137 8.81 -18.38 5.20
N ASP A 138 7.91 -18.85 4.34
CA ASP A 138 6.47 -18.51 4.33
C ASP A 138 5.66 -19.20 5.44
N THR A 139 6.28 -19.44 6.60
CA THR A 139 5.61 -19.95 7.79
C THR A 139 5.13 -18.79 8.66
N VAL A 140 4.10 -19.02 9.49
CA VAL A 140 3.63 -18.03 10.48
C VAL A 140 4.78 -17.59 11.40
N ALA A 141 5.67 -18.50 11.78
CA ALA A 141 6.84 -18.19 12.59
C ALA A 141 7.83 -17.28 11.84
N GLY A 142 8.17 -17.62 10.58
CA GLY A 142 9.04 -16.78 9.74
C GLY A 142 8.47 -15.38 9.53
N MET A 143 7.16 -15.27 9.31
CA MET A 143 6.49 -13.98 9.15
C MET A 143 6.42 -13.17 10.45
N ARG A 144 6.31 -13.84 11.61
CA ARG A 144 6.43 -13.17 12.93
C ARG A 144 7.82 -12.57 13.13
N GLU A 145 8.87 -13.26 12.70
CA GLU A 145 10.24 -12.72 12.74
C GLU A 145 10.38 -11.50 11.82
N VAL A 146 9.86 -11.57 10.58
CA VAL A 146 9.80 -10.44 9.65
C VAL A 146 9.09 -9.24 10.30
N LYS A 147 7.92 -9.48 10.91
CA LYS A 147 7.14 -8.45 11.60
C LYS A 147 7.89 -7.83 12.77
N SER A 148 8.65 -8.62 13.52
CA SER A 148 9.45 -8.14 14.65
C SER A 148 10.66 -7.31 14.16
N ALA A 149 11.34 -7.77 13.11
CA ALA A 149 12.51 -7.12 12.53
C ALA A 149 12.22 -5.73 11.93
N GLN A 150 10.95 -5.44 11.59
CA GLN A 150 10.56 -4.13 11.05
C GLN A 150 10.90 -2.96 11.99
N VAL A 151 10.96 -3.21 13.31
CA VAL A 151 11.24 -2.17 14.30
C VAL A 151 12.70 -1.75 14.22
N GLU A 152 13.62 -2.71 14.26
CA GLU A 152 15.06 -2.48 14.05
C GLU A 152 15.32 -1.79 12.72
N LEU A 153 14.62 -2.21 11.66
CA LEU A 153 14.68 -1.56 10.35
C LEU A 153 14.25 -0.09 10.40
N ALA A 154 13.14 0.24 11.07
CA ALA A 154 12.70 1.63 11.20
C ALA A 154 13.72 2.48 11.98
N GLU A 155 14.37 1.92 13.01
CA GLU A 155 15.41 2.61 13.77
C GLU A 155 16.65 2.91 12.94
N GLU A 156 17.12 1.92 12.18
CA GLU A 156 18.28 2.07 11.28
C GLU A 156 17.99 3.11 10.19
N LEU A 157 16.80 3.09 9.57
CA LEU A 157 16.42 4.07 8.56
C LEU A 157 16.34 5.49 9.12
N PHE A 158 15.93 5.65 10.38
CA PHE A 158 16.01 6.95 11.06
C PHE A 158 17.45 7.39 11.32
N ALA A 159 18.34 6.46 11.66
CA ALA A 159 19.76 6.75 11.82
C ALA A 159 20.39 7.21 10.50
N ASP A 160 19.92 6.66 9.37
CA ASP A 160 20.27 7.08 8.01
C ASP A 160 19.54 8.35 7.53
N HIS A 161 18.88 9.07 8.44
CA HIS A 161 18.16 10.32 8.18
C HIS A 161 17.04 10.23 7.14
N LEU A 162 16.44 9.04 6.98
CA LEU A 162 15.32 8.87 6.07
C LEU A 162 14.07 9.59 6.59
N PRO A 163 13.31 10.31 5.74
CA PRO A 163 12.05 10.92 6.15
C PRO A 163 11.05 9.88 6.66
N ALA A 164 10.38 10.19 7.77
CA ALA A 164 9.49 9.25 8.46
C ALA A 164 8.35 8.70 7.59
N PHE A 165 7.80 9.51 6.68
CA PHE A 165 6.76 9.04 5.75
C PHE A 165 7.25 7.95 4.79
N GLU A 166 8.56 7.92 4.49
CA GLU A 166 9.13 6.89 3.63
C GLU A 166 9.39 5.59 4.40
N ILE A 167 9.75 5.71 5.68
CA ILE A 167 9.80 4.58 6.62
C ILE A 167 8.39 3.98 6.77
N GLN A 168 7.38 4.83 6.97
CA GLN A 168 5.97 4.43 7.07
C GLN A 168 5.48 3.65 5.83
N ARG A 169 5.84 4.14 4.63
CA ARG A 169 5.56 3.47 3.36
C ARG A 169 6.19 2.07 3.31
N LEU A 170 7.44 1.96 3.75
CA LEU A 170 8.13 0.67 3.83
C LEU A 170 7.46 -0.30 4.80
N LEU A 171 7.17 0.15 6.02
CA LEU A 171 6.49 -0.66 7.03
C LEU A 171 5.17 -1.22 6.48
N THR A 172 4.42 -0.39 5.76
CA THR A 172 3.19 -0.82 5.09
C THR A 172 3.43 -1.89 4.05
N ARG A 173 4.50 -1.78 3.25
CA ARG A 173 4.84 -2.79 2.23
C ARG A 173 5.27 -4.12 2.83
N ILE A 174 6.01 -4.08 3.94
CA ILE A 174 6.34 -5.28 4.70
C ILE A 174 5.05 -5.94 5.20
N ASN A 175 4.11 -5.17 5.75
CA ASN A 175 2.82 -5.70 6.17
C ASN A 175 2.03 -6.28 4.99
N CYS A 176 1.96 -5.59 3.85
CA CYS A 176 1.28 -6.08 2.65
C CYS A 176 1.91 -7.37 2.10
N ASP A 177 3.23 -7.51 2.19
CA ASP A 177 3.91 -8.76 1.82
C ASP A 177 3.55 -9.90 2.78
N ILE A 178 3.42 -9.63 4.09
CA ILE A 178 2.92 -10.61 5.06
C ILE A 178 1.50 -11.05 4.68
N TYR A 179 0.59 -10.11 4.35
CA TYR A 179 -0.75 -10.44 3.85
C TYR A 179 -0.71 -11.38 2.64
N ARG A 180 0.11 -11.05 1.64
CA ARG A 180 0.28 -11.84 0.42
C ARG A 180 0.75 -13.27 0.75
N ARG A 181 1.81 -13.41 1.56
CA ARG A 181 2.36 -14.73 1.92
C ARG A 181 1.39 -15.58 2.73
N ILE A 182 0.66 -14.98 3.67
CA ILE A 182 -0.37 -15.68 4.44
C ILE A 182 -1.49 -16.15 3.50
N GLY A 183 -1.94 -15.30 2.58
CA GLY A 183 -2.96 -15.68 1.59
C GLY A 183 -2.50 -16.86 0.72
N GLU A 184 -1.28 -16.80 0.19
CA GLU A 184 -0.69 -17.88 -0.62
C GLU A 184 -0.47 -19.17 0.18
N ALA A 185 0.02 -19.07 1.42
CA ALA A 185 0.18 -20.23 2.31
C ALA A 185 -1.18 -20.85 2.68
N GLY A 186 -2.20 -20.02 2.92
CA GLY A 186 -3.57 -20.43 3.17
C GLY A 186 -4.14 -21.23 2.01
N LEU A 187 -3.99 -20.72 0.78
CA LEU A 187 -4.39 -21.44 -0.43
C LEU A 187 -3.68 -22.79 -0.59
N ARG A 188 -2.35 -22.82 -0.44
CA ARG A 188 -1.58 -24.08 -0.53
C ARG A 188 -2.06 -25.11 0.48
N THR A 189 -2.35 -24.66 1.70
CA THR A 189 -2.86 -25.52 2.78
C THR A 189 -4.25 -26.05 2.45
N MET A 190 -5.17 -25.17 2.02
CA MET A 190 -6.52 -25.57 1.62
C MET A 190 -6.52 -26.55 0.45
N ALA A 191 -5.67 -26.33 -0.55
CA ALA A 191 -5.51 -27.24 -1.68
C ALA A 191 -5.04 -28.63 -1.22
N ALA A 192 -4.06 -28.70 -0.31
CA ALA A 192 -3.57 -29.95 0.27
C ALA A 192 -4.63 -30.68 1.12
N GLU A 193 -5.57 -29.95 1.71
CA GLU A 193 -6.70 -30.49 2.47
C GLU A 193 -7.90 -30.90 1.59
N GLY A 194 -7.80 -30.75 0.26
CA GLY A 194 -8.83 -31.20 -0.68
C GLY A 194 -9.90 -30.16 -1.01
N TRP A 195 -9.71 -28.89 -0.64
CA TRP A 195 -10.61 -27.81 -1.07
C TRP A 195 -10.53 -27.51 -2.57
N GLY A 196 -9.42 -27.92 -3.21
CA GLY A 196 -9.14 -27.64 -4.61
C GLY A 196 -8.64 -26.21 -4.85
N GLU A 197 -8.67 -25.80 -6.12
CA GLU A 197 -8.31 -24.45 -6.54
C GLU A 197 -9.41 -23.43 -6.18
N PRO A 198 -9.07 -22.14 -6.00
CA PRO A 198 -10.05 -21.09 -5.75
C PRO A 198 -11.18 -21.08 -6.80
N PRO A 199 -12.45 -21.02 -6.37
CA PRO A 199 -13.60 -21.08 -7.27
C PRO A 199 -13.87 -19.72 -7.92
N GLY A 200 -12.91 -19.23 -8.70
CA GLY A 200 -12.92 -17.92 -9.33
C GLY A 200 -11.73 -17.05 -8.90
N SER A 201 -11.47 -15.99 -9.68
CA SER A 201 -10.44 -15.00 -9.35
C SER A 201 -10.87 -14.16 -8.16
N ALA A 202 -9.94 -13.81 -7.30
CA ALA A 202 -10.18 -12.84 -6.23
C ALA A 202 -8.97 -11.95 -6.01
N ALA A 203 -9.21 -10.77 -5.47
CA ALA A 203 -8.21 -9.87 -4.95
C ALA A 203 -8.37 -9.71 -3.44
N THR A 204 -7.26 -9.80 -2.72
CA THR A 204 -7.21 -9.31 -1.34
C THR A 204 -6.90 -7.83 -1.36
N ILE A 205 -7.68 -7.08 -0.60
CA ILE A 205 -7.46 -5.65 -0.36
C ILE A 205 -7.11 -5.42 1.10
N VAL A 206 -6.26 -4.42 1.31
CA VAL A 206 -6.07 -3.78 2.63
C VAL A 206 -6.64 -2.38 2.56
N MET A 207 -7.21 -1.91 3.67
CA MET A 207 -7.95 -0.66 3.74
C MET A 207 -7.34 0.29 4.77
N GLY A 208 -7.94 1.47 4.93
CA GLY A 208 -7.51 2.44 5.94
C GLY A 208 -6.03 2.82 5.78
N SER A 209 -5.28 2.78 6.87
CA SER A 209 -3.84 3.14 6.83
C SER A 209 -3.01 2.20 5.97
N GLY A 210 -3.40 0.92 5.89
CA GLY A 210 -2.75 -0.06 5.01
C GLY A 210 -2.92 0.33 3.55
N GLY A 211 -4.14 0.73 3.15
CA GLY A 211 -4.40 1.09 1.77
C GLY A 211 -3.91 2.49 1.35
N ARG A 212 -3.47 3.33 2.29
CA ARG A 212 -2.76 4.59 2.00
C ARG A 212 -1.23 4.46 1.98
N GLU A 213 -0.67 3.30 2.28
CA GLU A 213 0.76 3.13 2.56
C GLU A 213 1.24 3.92 3.79
N GLU A 214 0.39 4.00 4.82
CA GLU A 214 0.57 4.85 6.01
C GLU A 214 0.52 4.07 7.33
N ASN A 215 0.95 2.80 7.35
CA ASN A 215 1.07 2.04 8.60
C ASN A 215 2.20 2.56 9.49
N PHE A 216 1.89 2.70 10.78
CA PHE A 216 2.89 2.78 11.85
C PHE A 216 3.37 1.36 12.23
N LEU A 217 4.14 1.20 13.32
CA LEU A 217 4.78 -0.08 13.64
C LEU A 217 3.78 -1.23 13.84
N PHE A 218 2.67 -0.97 14.52
CA PHE A 218 1.71 -2.00 14.93
C PHE A 218 0.28 -1.66 14.45
N PRO A 219 0.01 -1.72 13.13
CA PRO A 219 -1.34 -1.55 12.61
C PRO A 219 -2.21 -2.76 12.95
N ASP A 220 -3.52 -2.57 12.99
CA ASP A 220 -4.52 -3.62 13.02
C ASP A 220 -4.87 -4.13 11.60
N GLN A 221 -5.72 -5.16 11.54
CA GLN A 221 -6.17 -5.78 10.31
C GLN A 221 -7.37 -5.07 9.69
N ASP A 222 -7.14 -4.25 8.67
CA ASP A 222 -8.21 -3.74 7.81
C ASP A 222 -8.11 -4.40 6.43
N ASN A 223 -8.91 -5.44 6.16
CA ASN A 223 -8.80 -6.25 4.94
C ASN A 223 -10.15 -6.74 4.38
N GLY A 224 -10.15 -7.16 3.13
CA GLY A 224 -11.32 -7.68 2.44
C GLY A 224 -10.98 -8.47 1.18
N PHE A 225 -11.99 -9.15 0.63
CA PHE A 225 -11.89 -9.81 -0.67
C PHE A 225 -12.83 -9.18 -1.69
N ILE A 226 -12.31 -9.00 -2.90
CA ILE A 226 -13.09 -8.70 -4.11
C ILE A 226 -13.05 -9.96 -4.96
N VAL A 227 -14.19 -10.63 -5.11
CA VAL A 227 -14.30 -11.87 -5.88
C VAL A 227 -14.83 -11.57 -7.29
N SER A 228 -14.40 -12.31 -8.30
CA SER A 228 -15.00 -12.24 -9.63
C SER A 228 -16.49 -12.57 -9.57
N ALA A 229 -17.28 -12.02 -10.50
CA ALA A 229 -18.69 -12.36 -10.59
C ALA A 229 -18.88 -13.87 -10.89
N TYR A 230 -19.91 -14.46 -10.30
CA TYR A 230 -20.33 -15.84 -10.52
C TYR A 230 -21.87 -15.93 -10.41
N PRO A 231 -22.51 -16.97 -10.98
CA PRO A 231 -23.95 -17.16 -10.86
C PRO A 231 -24.38 -17.40 -9.40
N ASP A 232 -25.53 -16.89 -8.99
CA ASP A 232 -26.02 -17.02 -7.60
C ASP A 232 -26.12 -18.49 -7.13
N THR A 233 -26.33 -19.44 -8.06
CA THR A 233 -26.34 -20.89 -7.77
C THR A 233 -25.02 -21.40 -7.20
N GLU A 234 -23.90 -20.73 -7.51
CA GLU A 234 -22.56 -21.07 -7.03
C GLU A 234 -22.23 -20.41 -5.68
N HIS A 235 -23.08 -19.50 -5.18
CA HIS A 235 -22.74 -18.65 -4.02
C HIS A 235 -22.35 -19.46 -2.80
N SER A 236 -23.08 -20.53 -2.46
CA SER A 236 -22.77 -21.36 -1.29
C SER A 236 -21.39 -21.99 -1.40
N ARG A 237 -21.00 -22.46 -2.58
CA ARG A 237 -19.69 -23.09 -2.82
C ARG A 237 -18.56 -22.07 -2.80
N VAL A 238 -18.77 -20.94 -3.48
CA VAL A 238 -17.76 -19.87 -3.58
C VAL A 238 -17.55 -19.19 -2.23
N ASP A 239 -18.62 -18.83 -1.54
CA ASP A 239 -18.54 -18.19 -0.23
C ASP A 239 -17.92 -19.13 0.82
N ALA A 240 -18.28 -20.42 0.82
CA ALA A 240 -17.67 -21.41 1.71
C ALA A 240 -16.15 -21.49 1.55
N PHE A 241 -15.64 -21.44 0.32
CA PHE A 241 -14.19 -21.40 0.08
C PHE A 241 -13.57 -20.11 0.63
N PHE A 242 -14.14 -18.95 0.29
CA PHE A 242 -13.53 -17.68 0.67
C PHE A 242 -13.72 -17.33 2.15
N ILE A 243 -14.70 -17.90 2.88
CA ILE A 243 -14.81 -17.69 4.33
C ILE A 243 -13.70 -18.46 5.04
N GLU A 244 -13.47 -19.70 4.62
CA GLU A 244 -12.40 -20.53 5.16
C GLU A 244 -11.04 -19.85 4.96
N LEU A 245 -10.76 -19.36 3.74
CA LEU A 245 -9.54 -18.61 3.46
C LEU A 245 -9.44 -17.35 4.34
N ALA A 246 -10.54 -16.61 4.52
CA ALA A 246 -10.56 -15.39 5.33
C ALA A 246 -10.28 -15.68 6.81
N GLU A 247 -10.86 -16.74 7.37
CA GLU A 247 -10.67 -17.15 8.76
C GLU A 247 -9.22 -17.55 9.03
N ARG A 248 -8.64 -18.38 8.14
CA ARG A 248 -7.22 -18.76 8.21
C ARG A 248 -6.31 -17.54 8.11
N MET A 249 -6.56 -16.68 7.12
CA MET A 249 -5.77 -15.47 6.92
C MET A 249 -5.82 -14.55 8.15
N CYS A 250 -7.01 -14.25 8.68
CA CYS A 250 -7.13 -13.33 9.81
C CYS A 250 -6.53 -13.90 11.11
N ARG A 251 -6.66 -15.21 11.33
CA ARG A 251 -6.01 -15.92 12.45
C ARG A 251 -4.49 -15.87 12.34
N ASP A 252 -3.96 -16.16 11.17
CA ASP A 252 -2.51 -16.23 10.96
C ASP A 252 -1.88 -14.83 10.99
N LEU A 253 -2.57 -13.80 10.48
CA LEU A 253 -2.18 -12.39 10.63
C LEU A 253 -2.10 -11.97 12.11
N ASN A 254 -3.10 -12.36 12.90
CA ASN A 254 -3.11 -12.11 14.34
C ASN A 254 -1.93 -12.83 15.03
N ALA A 255 -1.64 -14.07 14.65
CA ALA A 255 -0.50 -14.82 15.16
C ALA A 255 0.86 -14.20 14.77
N VAL A 256 0.97 -13.55 13.61
CA VAL A 256 2.17 -12.82 13.18
C VAL A 256 2.36 -11.50 13.96
N GLY A 257 1.29 -10.94 14.51
CA GLY A 257 1.33 -9.67 15.27
C GLY A 257 0.66 -8.50 14.55
N ILE A 258 -0.24 -8.76 13.60
CA ILE A 258 -1.18 -7.79 13.05
C ILE A 258 -2.54 -8.11 13.69
N PRO A 259 -2.94 -7.45 14.80
CA PRO A 259 -4.10 -7.84 15.58
C PRO A 259 -5.42 -7.63 14.84
N TYR A 260 -6.46 -8.37 15.24
CA TYR A 260 -7.82 -8.19 14.74
C TYR A 260 -8.28 -6.73 14.87
N CYS A 261 -8.99 -6.22 13.86
CA CYS A 261 -9.57 -4.89 13.90
C CYS A 261 -10.80 -4.85 14.81
N ASN A 262 -10.79 -3.91 15.77
CA ASN A 262 -11.92 -3.68 16.69
C ASN A 262 -13.20 -3.24 15.97
N GLY A 263 -13.07 -2.69 14.75
CA GLY A 263 -14.18 -2.30 13.89
C GLY A 263 -14.70 -3.43 13.00
N TYR A 264 -14.21 -4.66 13.14
CA TYR A 264 -14.60 -5.82 12.34
C TYR A 264 -14.48 -5.60 10.82
N CYS A 265 -13.50 -4.79 10.40
CA CYS A 265 -13.19 -4.45 9.02
C CYS A 265 -12.29 -5.51 8.34
N MET A 266 -12.73 -6.77 8.36
CA MET A 266 -11.93 -7.93 7.94
C MET A 266 -12.74 -8.86 7.03
N ALA A 267 -12.06 -9.59 6.15
CA ALA A 267 -12.69 -10.48 5.15
C ALA A 267 -13.57 -11.59 5.76
N VAL A 268 -13.37 -11.93 7.04
CA VAL A 268 -14.24 -12.85 7.80
C VAL A 268 -15.67 -12.32 7.94
N ASN A 269 -15.85 -11.00 7.88
CA ASN A 269 -17.15 -10.35 7.88
C ASN A 269 -17.65 -10.20 6.43
N PRO A 270 -18.86 -10.70 6.09
CA PRO A 270 -19.40 -10.67 4.72
C PRO A 270 -19.62 -9.25 4.16
N LEU A 271 -19.58 -8.20 4.99
CA LEU A 271 -19.52 -6.81 4.50
C LEU A 271 -18.25 -6.51 3.70
N TRP A 272 -17.17 -7.25 3.96
CA TRP A 272 -15.83 -7.04 3.38
C TRP A 272 -15.39 -8.16 2.43
N ARG A 273 -16.31 -9.08 2.10
CA ARG A 273 -16.06 -10.22 1.20
C ARG A 273 -17.22 -10.33 0.23
N LYS A 274 -17.02 -9.82 -0.98
CA LYS A 274 -18.10 -9.63 -1.96
C LYS A 274 -17.58 -9.80 -3.38
N THR A 275 -18.48 -10.14 -4.30
CA THR A 275 -18.18 -10.01 -5.72
C THR A 275 -18.01 -8.55 -6.11
N LEU A 276 -17.32 -8.27 -7.22
CA LEU A 276 -17.18 -6.90 -7.72
C LEU A 276 -18.53 -6.19 -7.94
N PRO A 277 -19.56 -6.79 -8.57
CA PRO A 277 -20.89 -6.17 -8.67
C PRO A 277 -21.54 -5.90 -7.31
N GLN A 278 -21.40 -6.82 -6.35
CA GLN A 278 -21.94 -6.67 -5.00
C GLN A 278 -21.23 -5.54 -4.24
N TRP A 279 -19.91 -5.38 -4.41
CA TRP A 279 -19.16 -4.25 -3.88
C TRP A 279 -19.69 -2.93 -4.41
N ILE A 280 -19.85 -2.80 -5.74
CA ILE A 280 -20.39 -1.58 -6.37
C ILE A 280 -21.80 -1.28 -5.85
N ALA A 281 -22.66 -2.29 -5.72
CA ALA A 281 -24.01 -2.14 -5.16
C ALA A 281 -23.98 -1.69 -3.68
N GLN A 282 -23.12 -2.28 -2.86
CA GLN A 282 -22.96 -1.89 -1.45
C GLN A 282 -22.51 -0.43 -1.33
N ILE A 283 -21.54 0.01 -2.13
CA ILE A 283 -21.08 1.40 -2.07
C ILE A 283 -22.17 2.36 -2.54
N ARG A 284 -22.95 2.01 -3.59
CA ARG A 284 -24.13 2.81 -3.97
C ARG A 284 -25.09 2.95 -2.80
N GLN A 285 -25.40 1.86 -2.09
CA GLN A 285 -26.26 1.88 -0.92
C GLN A 285 -25.68 2.74 0.21
N TRP A 286 -24.40 2.61 0.53
CA TRP A 286 -23.75 3.43 1.56
C TRP A 286 -23.79 4.92 1.20
N THR A 287 -23.66 5.25 -0.09
CA THR A 287 -23.71 6.62 -0.57
C THR A 287 -25.11 7.21 -0.68
N SER A 288 -26.17 6.39 -0.54
CA SER A 288 -27.57 6.83 -0.59
C SER A 288 -28.30 6.76 0.75
N ALA A 289 -27.86 5.90 1.68
CA ALA A 289 -28.60 5.59 2.91
C ALA A 289 -28.59 6.69 3.98
N GLY A 290 -27.65 7.66 3.92
CA GLY A 290 -27.55 8.74 4.92
C GLY A 290 -27.27 8.29 6.37
N SER A 291 -26.90 7.02 6.58
CA SER A 291 -26.60 6.42 7.88
C SER A 291 -25.15 6.72 8.31
N THR A 292 -24.96 7.13 9.57
CA THR A 292 -23.63 7.38 10.17
C THR A 292 -22.73 6.13 10.14
N VAL A 293 -23.30 4.95 10.34
CA VAL A 293 -22.57 3.67 10.24
C VAL A 293 -22.08 3.45 8.80
N ALA A 294 -22.94 3.66 7.80
CA ALA A 294 -22.57 3.48 6.40
C ALA A 294 -21.46 4.46 5.97
N ILE A 295 -21.55 5.70 6.43
CA ILE A 295 -20.53 6.73 6.20
C ILE A 295 -19.17 6.32 6.78
N ARG A 296 -19.15 5.79 8.01
CA ARG A 296 -17.92 5.33 8.66
C ARG A 296 -17.28 4.16 7.93
N LEU A 297 -18.07 3.16 7.54
CA LEU A 297 -17.58 2.01 6.77
C LEU A 297 -17.03 2.46 5.41
N ALA A 298 -17.73 3.37 4.74
CA ALA A 298 -17.28 3.94 3.48
C ALA A 298 -15.96 4.72 3.63
N ASP A 299 -15.77 5.44 4.74
CA ASP A 299 -14.55 6.21 5.00
C ASP A 299 -13.28 5.34 5.07
N ILE A 300 -13.39 4.17 5.69
CA ILE A 300 -12.32 3.17 5.74
C ILE A 300 -12.11 2.56 4.36
N PHE A 301 -13.22 2.20 3.69
CA PHE A 301 -13.21 1.58 2.38
C PHE A 301 -12.52 2.43 1.32
N PHE A 302 -12.77 3.75 1.24
CA PHE A 302 -12.20 4.59 0.16
C PHE A 302 -10.67 4.62 0.13
N ASP A 303 -10.01 4.14 1.18
CA ASP A 303 -8.57 3.95 1.23
C ASP A 303 -8.18 2.48 1.12
N PHE A 304 -8.70 1.77 0.12
CA PHE A 304 -8.25 0.42 -0.19
C PHE A 304 -7.16 0.38 -1.27
N GLN A 305 -6.25 -0.60 -1.14
CA GLN A 305 -5.34 -1.05 -2.20
C GLN A 305 -5.33 -2.59 -2.26
N SER A 306 -5.01 -3.16 -3.43
CA SER A 306 -4.82 -4.60 -3.56
C SER A 306 -3.43 -5.03 -3.07
N VAL A 307 -3.35 -6.14 -2.36
CA VAL A 307 -2.08 -6.70 -1.85
C VAL A 307 -1.74 -8.06 -2.46
N TRP A 308 -2.74 -8.78 -2.97
CA TRP A 308 -2.58 -10.10 -3.55
C TRP A 308 -3.79 -10.47 -4.42
N GLY A 309 -3.59 -11.40 -5.35
CA GLY A 309 -4.62 -11.90 -6.26
C GLY A 309 -4.80 -11.05 -7.53
N ASP A 310 -6.01 -11.09 -8.12
CA ASP A 310 -6.33 -10.39 -9.36
C ASP A 310 -6.53 -8.88 -9.15
N THR A 311 -5.42 -8.14 -9.23
CA THR A 311 -5.42 -6.67 -9.04
C THR A 311 -6.34 -5.91 -10.01
N ALA A 312 -6.79 -6.52 -11.11
CA ALA A 312 -7.74 -5.88 -12.01
C ALA A 312 -9.10 -5.64 -11.35
N LEU A 313 -9.56 -6.56 -10.50
CA LEU A 313 -10.81 -6.42 -9.75
C LEU A 313 -10.77 -5.19 -8.83
N ALA A 314 -9.64 -4.97 -8.14
CA ALA A 314 -9.45 -3.81 -7.27
C ALA A 314 -9.40 -2.50 -8.05
N ARG A 315 -8.74 -2.49 -9.22
CA ARG A 315 -8.67 -1.31 -10.11
C ARG A 315 -10.04 -0.96 -10.67
N GLU A 316 -10.80 -1.95 -11.12
CA GLU A 316 -12.16 -1.76 -11.62
C GLU A 316 -13.08 -1.23 -10.52
N LEU A 317 -13.00 -1.81 -9.31
CA LEU A 317 -13.74 -1.31 -8.16
C LEU A 317 -13.36 0.15 -7.86
N ARG A 318 -12.06 0.48 -7.86
CA ARG A 318 -11.56 1.82 -7.59
C ARG A 318 -12.13 2.83 -8.58
N HIS A 319 -12.11 2.49 -9.86
CA HIS A 319 -12.65 3.34 -10.92
C HIS A 319 -14.15 3.56 -10.74
N ALA A 320 -14.90 2.48 -10.52
CA ALA A 320 -16.35 2.54 -10.34
C ALA A 320 -16.75 3.38 -9.12
N VAL A 321 -16.15 3.15 -7.95
CA VAL A 321 -16.55 3.85 -6.70
C VAL A 321 -16.12 5.31 -6.69
N THR A 322 -15.00 5.64 -7.33
CA THR A 322 -14.58 7.04 -7.49
C THR A 322 -15.55 7.78 -8.39
N GLY A 323 -15.99 7.16 -9.50
CA GLY A 323 -17.02 7.71 -10.39
C GLY A 323 -18.36 7.94 -9.69
N LEU A 324 -18.79 7.00 -8.84
CA LEU A 324 -20.04 7.13 -8.06
C LEU A 324 -20.04 8.32 -7.11
N VAL A 325 -18.91 8.58 -6.44
CA VAL A 325 -18.82 9.58 -5.37
C VAL A 325 -18.53 10.97 -5.90
N ARG A 326 -17.78 11.10 -7.00
CA ARG A 326 -17.36 12.39 -7.57
C ARG A 326 -18.50 13.40 -7.71
N ASN A 327 -19.68 12.92 -8.10
CA ASN A 327 -20.87 13.75 -8.31
C ASN A 327 -21.88 13.71 -7.15
N ASN A 328 -21.61 12.96 -6.07
CA ASN A 328 -22.52 12.81 -4.94
C ASN A 328 -22.18 13.81 -3.81
N ARG A 329 -22.53 15.08 -4.03
CA ARG A 329 -22.27 16.19 -3.08
C ARG A 329 -22.89 15.94 -1.70
N THR A 330 -24.11 15.39 -1.66
CA THR A 330 -24.80 15.07 -0.41
C THR A 330 -24.01 14.08 0.44
N PHE A 331 -23.54 13.00 -0.18
CA PHE A 331 -22.73 12.01 0.52
C PHE A 331 -21.39 12.57 1.00
N LEU A 332 -20.70 13.36 0.16
CA LEU A 332 -19.44 14.02 0.58
C LEU A 332 -19.66 14.95 1.78
N ARG A 333 -20.77 15.70 1.80
CA ARG A 333 -21.14 16.52 2.96
C ARG A 333 -21.40 15.68 4.21
N GLN A 334 -22.12 14.57 4.07
CA GLN A 334 -22.38 13.64 5.18
C GLN A 334 -21.09 13.01 5.72
N MET A 335 -20.17 12.60 4.85
CA MET A 335 -18.83 12.12 5.22
C MET A 335 -18.04 13.15 6.03
N TYR A 336 -18.23 14.43 5.74
CA TYR A 336 -17.61 15.50 6.52
C TYR A 336 -18.27 15.66 7.90
N GLN A 337 -19.60 15.67 7.97
CA GLN A 337 -20.37 15.93 9.20
C GLN A 337 -20.13 14.86 10.28
N ASP A 338 -20.09 13.57 9.93
CA ASP A 338 -19.79 12.48 10.88
C ASP A 338 -18.42 12.69 11.57
N LYS A 339 -17.45 13.30 10.87
CA LYS A 339 -16.12 13.56 11.42
C LYS A 339 -16.07 14.75 12.37
N VAL A 340 -16.95 15.75 12.21
CA VAL A 340 -17.00 16.90 13.13
C VAL A 340 -17.48 16.48 14.51
N GLU A 341 -18.48 15.59 14.58
CA GLU A 341 -19.02 15.08 15.84
C GLU A 341 -17.97 14.27 16.64
N HIS A 342 -17.09 13.55 15.94
CA HIS A 342 -16.02 12.75 16.57
C HIS A 342 -14.72 13.52 16.84
N SER A 343 -14.56 14.74 16.31
CA SER A 343 -13.35 15.56 16.45
C SER A 343 -13.61 16.92 17.09
N MET A 344 -14.28 16.92 18.25
CA MET A 344 -14.23 18.04 19.18
C MET A 344 -12.86 18.09 19.87
N ALA A 345 -11.86 18.58 19.15
CA ALA A 345 -10.52 18.79 19.67
C ALA A 345 -9.90 20.04 19.05
N LEU A 346 -10.44 21.20 19.42
CA LEU A 346 -9.63 22.38 19.63
C LEU A 346 -9.96 22.93 21.01
N GLY A 347 -8.92 23.18 21.81
CA GLY A 347 -9.03 24.21 22.83
C GLY A 347 -9.15 25.55 22.11
N LEU A 348 -10.02 26.43 22.61
CA LEU A 348 -10.35 27.77 22.08
C LEU A 348 -9.15 28.72 21.83
N PHE A 349 -7.90 28.30 22.07
CA PHE A 349 -6.70 29.14 22.08
C PHE A 349 -5.54 28.65 21.18
N GLY A 350 -5.76 27.71 20.25
CA GLY A 350 -4.75 27.35 19.24
C GLY A 350 -3.48 26.66 19.76
N GLY A 351 -3.58 26.01 20.94
CA GLY A 351 -2.55 25.16 21.56
C GLY A 351 -2.88 23.67 21.48
N PHE A 352 -2.03 22.84 22.09
CA PHE A 352 -2.23 21.39 22.16
C PHE A 352 -3.53 21.01 22.89
N VAL A 353 -4.23 20.00 22.37
CA VAL A 353 -5.41 19.44 23.01
C VAL A 353 -4.99 18.22 23.81
N HIS A 354 -4.94 18.39 25.13
CA HIS A 354 -4.51 17.35 26.05
C HIS A 354 -5.66 16.41 26.40
N GLU A 355 -5.35 15.12 26.48
CA GLU A 355 -6.23 14.08 27.00
C GLU A 355 -6.50 14.30 28.49
N ARG A 356 -7.76 14.15 28.90
CA ARG A 356 -8.24 14.45 30.25
C ARG A 356 -8.94 13.26 30.91
N ARG A 357 -9.48 12.33 30.12
CA ARG A 357 -10.31 11.21 30.57
C ARG A 357 -9.48 9.95 30.82
N SER A 358 -8.51 9.66 29.95
CA SER A 358 -7.61 8.52 30.17
C SER A 358 -6.67 8.80 31.34
N ARG A 359 -6.63 7.89 32.33
CA ARG A 359 -5.65 7.96 33.43
C ARG A 359 -4.23 7.72 32.95
N GLU A 360 -4.05 6.87 31.95
CA GLU A 360 -2.76 6.48 31.38
C GLU A 360 -2.15 7.61 30.52
N TYR A 361 -2.98 8.32 29.75
CA TYR A 361 -2.53 9.33 28.79
C TYR A 361 -2.84 10.77 29.22
N ARG A 362 -3.20 10.99 30.50
CA ARG A 362 -3.58 12.31 31.00
C ARG A 362 -2.46 13.33 30.75
N GLY A 363 -2.79 14.45 30.14
CA GLY A 363 -1.81 15.48 29.80
C GLY A 363 -1.01 15.21 28.53
N GLN A 364 -1.23 14.10 27.84
CA GLN A 364 -0.64 13.82 26.52
C GLN A 364 -1.58 14.26 25.39
N VAL A 365 -1.08 14.29 24.15
CA VAL A 365 -1.83 14.67 22.94
C VAL A 365 -1.97 13.47 22.03
N ASN A 366 -3.19 13.15 21.61
CA ASN A 366 -3.44 12.09 20.64
C ASN A 366 -3.25 12.62 19.19
N LEU A 367 -2.10 12.36 18.59
CA LEU A 367 -1.79 12.84 17.23
C LEU A 367 -2.60 12.15 16.13
N LYS A 368 -3.22 11.00 16.40
CA LYS A 368 -4.17 10.40 15.45
C LYS A 368 -5.37 11.31 15.27
N TYR A 369 -6.00 11.72 16.37
CA TYR A 369 -7.23 12.53 16.31
C TYR A 369 -6.98 14.01 16.09
N THR A 370 -5.82 14.54 16.48
CA THR A 370 -5.51 15.97 16.29
C THR A 370 -4.68 16.25 15.04
N GLY A 371 -3.98 15.26 14.48
CA GLY A 371 -3.03 15.44 13.37
C GLY A 371 -3.38 14.61 12.14
N THR A 372 -3.08 13.30 12.17
CA THR A 372 -3.16 12.46 10.96
C THR A 372 -4.58 12.32 10.44
N LEU A 373 -5.57 12.01 11.30
CA LEU A 373 -6.94 11.77 10.86
C LEU A 373 -7.59 13.03 10.26
N PRO A 374 -7.51 14.24 10.85
CA PRO A 374 -8.02 15.45 10.22
C PRO A 374 -7.40 15.75 8.85
N LEU A 375 -6.08 15.61 8.72
CA LEU A 375 -5.38 15.86 7.46
C LEU A 375 -5.82 14.87 6.38
N VAL A 376 -5.69 13.57 6.66
CA VAL A 376 -6.08 12.48 5.76
C VAL A 376 -7.53 12.64 5.33
N SER A 377 -8.41 12.95 6.27
CA SER A 377 -9.85 13.10 6.02
C SER A 377 -10.18 14.25 5.08
N SER A 378 -9.59 15.43 5.31
CA SER A 378 -9.79 16.59 4.45
C SER A 378 -9.23 16.36 3.05
N VAL A 379 -8.01 15.83 2.95
CA VAL A 379 -7.36 15.54 1.67
C VAL A 379 -8.14 14.47 0.90
N ARG A 380 -8.60 13.39 1.56
CA ARG A 380 -9.44 12.35 0.96
C ARG A 380 -10.73 12.94 0.41
N LEU A 381 -11.41 13.79 1.17
CA LEU A 381 -12.69 14.35 0.76
C LEU A 381 -12.56 15.21 -0.50
N LEU A 382 -11.53 16.06 -0.54
CA LEU A 382 -11.19 16.85 -1.72
C LEU A 382 -10.81 15.96 -2.90
N ALA A 383 -9.98 14.92 -2.67
CA ALA A 383 -9.60 13.97 -3.69
C ALA A 383 -10.82 13.25 -4.31
N LEU A 384 -11.76 12.79 -3.48
CA LEU A 384 -13.00 12.15 -3.93
C LEU A 384 -13.87 13.11 -4.75
N ARG A 385 -14.02 14.37 -4.32
CA ARG A 385 -14.73 15.42 -5.08
C ARG A 385 -14.13 15.63 -6.46
N GLU A 386 -12.80 15.61 -6.55
CA GLU A 386 -12.11 15.77 -7.83
C GLU A 386 -12.01 14.48 -8.65
N GLY A 387 -12.51 13.35 -8.15
CA GLY A 387 -12.38 12.05 -8.81
C GLY A 387 -10.94 11.54 -8.90
N ILE A 388 -10.12 11.83 -7.90
CA ILE A 388 -8.73 11.35 -7.78
C ILE A 388 -8.77 9.95 -7.16
N GLU A 389 -8.21 8.97 -7.86
CA GLU A 389 -8.18 7.56 -7.44
C GLU A 389 -7.04 7.23 -6.48
N ALA A 390 -6.02 8.09 -6.36
CA ALA A 390 -4.89 7.90 -5.46
C ALA A 390 -5.34 7.79 -3.99
N THR A 391 -4.67 6.92 -3.22
CA THR A 391 -4.94 6.72 -1.80
C THR A 391 -3.92 7.35 -0.86
N PRO A 392 -2.59 7.36 -1.13
CA PRO A 392 -1.63 7.95 -0.21
C PRO A 392 -1.86 9.46 -0.05
N THR A 393 -1.75 9.99 1.18
CA THR A 393 -2.07 11.39 1.46
C THR A 393 -1.19 12.35 0.66
N LEU A 394 0.11 12.07 0.55
CA LEU A 394 1.04 12.92 -0.21
C LEU A 394 0.76 12.86 -1.73
N GLU A 395 0.34 11.70 -2.26
CA GLU A 395 -0.02 11.57 -3.67
C GLU A 395 -1.34 12.31 -3.98
N ARG A 396 -2.29 12.28 -3.05
CA ARG A 396 -3.52 13.09 -3.15
C ARG A 396 -3.23 14.59 -3.10
N ILE A 397 -2.36 15.05 -2.21
CA ILE A 397 -1.94 16.46 -2.15
C ILE A 397 -1.35 16.87 -3.50
N ALA A 398 -0.42 16.08 -4.05
CA ALA A 398 0.18 16.36 -5.35
C ALA A 398 -0.85 16.42 -6.49
N ALA A 399 -1.75 15.44 -6.57
CA ALA A 399 -2.79 15.40 -7.60
C ALA A 399 -3.81 16.55 -7.45
N LEU A 400 -4.11 16.98 -6.22
CA LEU A 400 -4.96 18.15 -5.96
C LEU A 400 -4.26 19.46 -6.35
N THR A 401 -2.95 19.56 -6.20
CA THR A 401 -2.16 20.69 -6.71
C THR A 401 -2.16 20.74 -8.23
N GLU A 402 -1.98 19.59 -8.90
CA GLU A 402 -2.05 19.51 -10.38
C GLU A 402 -3.41 19.95 -10.92
N LYS A 403 -4.49 19.71 -10.17
CA LYS A 403 -5.84 20.18 -10.49
C LYS A 403 -6.15 21.61 -10.05
N GLY A 404 -5.19 22.32 -9.44
CA GLY A 404 -5.39 23.69 -8.97
C GLY A 404 -6.29 23.83 -7.74
N VAL A 405 -6.60 22.73 -7.03
CA VAL A 405 -7.37 22.78 -5.78
C VAL A 405 -6.52 23.32 -4.63
N PHE A 406 -5.23 22.96 -4.62
CA PHE A 406 -4.24 23.52 -3.72
C PHE A 406 -3.27 24.42 -4.45
N GLU A 407 -2.98 25.57 -3.87
CA GLU A 407 -1.81 26.35 -4.27
C GLU A 407 -0.53 25.58 -3.94
N ARG A 408 0.54 25.79 -4.70
CA ARG A 408 1.82 25.10 -4.49
C ARG A 408 2.35 25.26 -3.05
N ARG A 409 2.24 26.48 -2.51
CA ARG A 409 2.67 26.78 -1.14
C ARG A 409 1.84 26.02 -0.11
N GLU A 410 0.52 26.00 -0.26
CA GLU A 410 -0.38 25.25 0.63
C GLU A 410 -0.05 23.74 0.60
N ALA A 411 0.20 23.19 -0.57
CA ALA A 411 0.59 21.79 -0.73
C ALA A 411 1.93 21.45 -0.06
N GLU A 412 2.93 22.35 -0.16
CA GLU A 412 4.22 22.23 0.52
C GLU A 412 4.05 22.30 2.05
N GLU A 413 3.22 23.21 2.55
CA GLU A 413 2.90 23.35 3.99
C GLU A 413 2.20 22.10 4.54
N LEU A 414 1.21 21.55 3.82
CA LEU A 414 0.47 20.35 4.22
C LEU A 414 1.34 19.08 4.15
N SER A 415 2.19 18.96 3.13
CA SER A 415 3.14 17.84 3.00
C SER A 415 4.18 17.87 4.13
N SER A 416 4.67 19.06 4.47
CA SER A 416 5.55 19.26 5.64
C SER A 416 4.85 18.91 6.94
N ALA A 417 3.59 19.33 7.12
CA ALA A 417 2.80 18.99 8.29
C ALA A 417 2.60 17.47 8.45
N PHE A 418 2.32 16.76 7.34
CA PHE A 418 2.26 15.30 7.32
C PHE A 418 3.58 14.67 7.79
N GLY A 419 4.71 15.16 7.27
CA GLY A 419 6.04 14.70 7.64
C GLY A 419 6.35 14.89 9.13
N VAL A 420 6.07 16.08 9.69
CA VAL A 420 6.32 16.39 11.10
C VAL A 420 5.48 15.52 12.04
N VAL A 421 4.18 15.37 11.75
CA VAL A 421 3.29 14.54 12.58
C VAL A 421 3.73 13.07 12.53
N THR A 422 4.08 12.57 11.35
CA THR A 422 4.52 11.18 11.16
C THR A 422 5.85 10.92 11.85
N ASP A 423 6.83 11.82 11.72
CA ASP A 423 8.13 11.72 12.38
C ASP A 423 7.99 11.71 13.90
N THR A 424 7.25 12.67 14.46
CA THR A 424 7.01 12.77 15.90
C THR A 424 6.40 11.47 16.42
N LEU A 425 5.36 10.96 15.75
CA LEU A 425 4.64 9.79 16.22
C LEU A 425 5.45 8.50 16.06
N LEU A 426 6.12 8.31 14.93
CA LEU A 426 6.91 7.10 14.70
C LEU A 426 8.11 7.03 15.67
N ARG A 427 8.77 8.17 15.95
CA ARG A 427 9.81 8.25 17.00
C ARG A 427 9.28 7.93 18.38
N GLN A 428 8.10 8.43 18.74
CA GLN A 428 7.46 8.09 20.01
C GLN A 428 7.20 6.59 20.11
N GLN A 429 6.68 5.95 19.05
CA GLN A 429 6.43 4.52 19.07
C GLN A 429 7.70 3.68 19.21
N LEU A 430 8.80 4.10 18.56
CA LEU A 430 10.11 3.47 18.75
C LEU A 430 10.60 3.63 20.19
N ALA A 431 10.46 4.82 20.77
CA ALA A 431 10.83 5.07 22.17
C ALA A 431 9.98 4.26 23.16
N ASP A 432 8.68 4.11 22.91
CA ASP A 432 7.80 3.27 23.71
C ASP A 432 8.17 1.80 23.61
N PHE A 433 8.40 1.30 22.39
CA PHE A 433 8.81 -0.08 22.15
C PHE A 433 10.12 -0.41 22.87
N ARG A 434 11.16 0.43 22.73
CA ARG A 434 12.45 0.27 23.42
C ARG A 434 12.31 0.23 24.94
N ALA A 435 11.34 0.97 25.47
CA ALA A 435 11.07 1.01 26.90
C ALA A 435 10.10 -0.08 27.38
N GLY A 436 9.72 -1.03 26.52
CA GLY A 436 8.76 -2.09 26.83
C GLY A 436 7.33 -1.58 27.10
N ARG A 437 7.02 -0.35 26.69
CA ARG A 437 5.68 0.24 26.83
C ARG A 437 4.80 -0.12 25.63
N ARG A 438 3.49 -0.12 25.86
CA ARG A 438 2.51 -0.25 24.77
C ARG A 438 2.61 0.96 23.86
N THR A 439 2.87 0.73 22.58
CA THR A 439 2.85 1.79 21.57
C THR A 439 1.45 2.36 21.41
N SER A 440 1.35 3.68 21.29
CA SER A 440 0.06 4.37 21.15
C SER A 440 0.12 5.48 20.09
N TYR A 441 -0.94 6.30 20.06
CA TYR A 441 -1.00 7.53 19.26
C TYR A 441 -0.80 8.79 20.12
N PHE A 442 -0.46 8.62 21.39
CA PHE A 442 -0.26 9.70 22.34
C PHE A 442 1.21 10.10 22.40
N ILE A 443 1.45 11.41 22.49
CA ILE A 443 2.77 11.99 22.73
C ILE A 443 2.69 12.93 23.93
N ASP A 444 3.78 13.07 24.67
CA ASP A 444 3.92 14.15 25.64
C ASP A 444 4.60 15.36 24.97
N PRO A 445 3.90 16.48 24.72
CA PRO A 445 4.52 17.66 24.13
C PRO A 445 5.64 18.27 24.99
N GLN A 446 5.65 18.01 26.30
CA GLN A 446 6.70 18.53 27.19
C GLN A 446 7.99 17.72 27.11
N ALA A 447 7.91 16.45 26.69
CA ALA A 447 9.07 15.61 26.44
C ALA A 447 9.77 15.94 25.10
N LEU A 448 9.12 16.70 24.23
CA LEU A 448 9.71 17.16 22.96
C LEU A 448 10.65 18.35 23.18
N ASP A 449 11.75 18.38 22.42
CA ASP A 449 12.60 19.56 22.35
C ASP A 449 11.82 20.77 21.77
N LYS A 450 12.33 21.98 22.06
CA LYS A 450 11.66 23.23 21.68
C LYS A 450 11.40 23.34 20.18
N ARG A 451 12.33 22.88 19.33
CA ARG A 451 12.21 22.98 17.87
C ARG A 451 11.13 22.02 17.37
N THR A 452 11.17 20.76 17.80
CA THR A 452 10.18 19.74 17.43
C THR A 452 8.78 20.13 17.90
N ARG A 453 8.66 20.62 19.14
CA ARG A 453 7.38 21.10 19.68
C ARG A 453 6.80 22.27 18.88
N SER A 454 7.63 23.24 18.50
CA SER A 454 7.21 24.38 17.67
C SER A 454 6.81 23.94 16.26
N ALA A 455 7.58 23.05 15.63
CA ALA A 455 7.26 22.50 14.32
C ALA A 455 5.94 21.71 14.34
N LEU A 456 5.73 20.87 15.35
CA LEU A 456 4.50 20.13 15.53
C LEU A 456 3.30 21.05 15.72
N LEU A 457 3.43 22.10 16.54
CA LEU A 457 2.35 23.07 16.72
C LEU A 457 2.01 23.80 15.42
N ALA A 458 3.01 24.17 14.62
CA ALA A 458 2.79 24.78 13.29
C ALA A 458 2.10 23.81 12.33
N ALA A 459 2.51 22.54 12.30
CA ALA A 459 1.89 21.48 11.51
C ALA A 459 0.40 21.30 11.89
N LEU A 460 0.09 21.19 13.19
CA LEU A 460 -1.28 21.06 13.67
C LEU A 460 -2.14 22.29 13.31
N LYS A 461 -1.57 23.50 13.32
CA LYS A 461 -2.28 24.71 12.88
C LYS A 461 -2.58 24.69 11.37
N SER A 462 -1.63 24.26 10.54
CA SER A 462 -1.86 24.10 9.09
C SER A 462 -2.97 23.09 8.79
N ILE A 463 -2.90 21.91 9.44
CA ILE A 463 -3.94 20.87 9.33
C ILE A 463 -5.30 21.40 9.79
N HIS A 464 -5.34 22.16 10.88
CA HIS A 464 -6.57 22.78 11.33
C HIS A 464 -7.12 23.82 10.33
N GLY A 465 -6.25 24.62 9.73
CA GLY A 465 -6.59 25.55 8.66
C GLY A 465 -7.27 24.84 7.48
N LEU A 466 -6.66 23.75 7.01
CA LEU A 466 -7.27 22.90 5.97
C LEU A 466 -8.63 22.35 6.41
N ARG A 467 -8.73 21.79 7.62
CA ARG A 467 -10.01 21.28 8.15
C ARG A 467 -11.10 22.34 8.15
N ARG A 468 -10.77 23.58 8.52
CA ARG A 468 -11.70 24.72 8.52
C ARG A 468 -12.07 25.15 7.10
N ARG A 469 -11.13 25.16 6.16
CA ARG A 469 -11.43 25.41 4.74
C ARG A 469 -12.37 24.35 4.20
N THR A 470 -12.06 23.06 4.40
CA THR A 470 -12.93 21.95 4.03
C THR A 470 -14.30 22.09 4.70
N HIS A 471 -14.37 22.52 5.97
CA HIS A 471 -15.66 22.82 6.61
C HIS A 471 -16.47 23.81 5.80
N LEU A 472 -15.89 24.97 5.46
CA LEU A 472 -16.61 26.03 4.76
C LEU A 472 -17.08 25.57 3.37
N GLU A 473 -16.24 24.83 2.63
CA GLU A 473 -16.57 24.31 1.31
C GLU A 473 -17.72 23.29 1.33
N PHE A 474 -17.83 22.46 2.38
CA PHE A 474 -18.86 21.41 2.45
C PHE A 474 -20.05 21.75 3.37
N ALA A 475 -19.96 22.78 4.22
CA ALA A 475 -21.03 23.22 5.12
C ALA A 475 -21.84 24.41 4.59
N ALA A 476 -21.22 25.31 3.81
CA ALA A 476 -21.94 26.41 3.20
C ALA A 476 -22.87 25.89 2.09
N GLN A 477 -24.04 26.50 1.92
CA GLN A 477 -24.90 26.32 0.73
C GLN A 477 -24.25 26.89 -0.55
N VAL A 478 -22.91 26.99 -0.62
CA VAL A 478 -22.21 27.40 -1.84
C VAL A 478 -22.02 26.15 -2.68
N PHE A 479 -23.13 25.63 -3.20
CA PHE A 479 -23.18 24.70 -4.32
C PHE A 479 -24.55 24.69 -4.98
#